data_AF-A0A7K1H110-F1
#
_entry.id   AF-A0A7K1H110-F1
#
_cell.length_a   1.000
_cell.length_b   1.000
_cell.length_c   1.000
_cell.angle_alpha   90.00
_cell.angle_beta   90.00
_cell.angle_gamma   90.00
#
_symmetry.space_group_name_H-M   'P 1'
#
loop_
_entity.id
_entity.type
_entity.pdbx_description
1 polymer ?
#
loop_
_entity_poly.entity_id
_entity_poly.type
_entity_poly.pdbx_seq_one_letter_code
_entity_poly.pdbx_strand_id
1 'polypeptide(L)'
;MTASATTAHDPRCRDDGLGWVTRAVFADSRVAVVVDGDPPPGHTVTARYAIVPSVSRARFLLPMGSPRVAAAALLSYNALRPAKLRAARAVLGMAARVGAVDRAPFPVLTVAVPAGVDPAEVLLAERVGAELGVPVHAACGVRPPDPNHKPTLQLFDSRGEPRGYAKIGWNAATRALVTAEAAALREVAGLAGTAGHPGTTRLLTEFSWGGQAVAVVEPLPARIRGVPVDTEPDLAALLAVARRGRPAAAARPLAGSPFLARLTDEARRAATDVGDRASAAVADLARRHANVTVEFGHWHGDWVPWNLGRHGGDLIAWDWEHSGPDVPVGFDLAHDAFQRALVLRGEPAAEAARQVDTWLLRHGDALGLDRARQRLVADAYLLEMWLRTWRLANAGAGWNPALHPALLDTIQARHT
;
A
#
# COMPACT_ATOMS: atom_id res chain seq x y z
N MET A 1 7.66 23.91 36.19
CA MET A 1 7.44 23.02 35.02
C MET A 1 6.29 23.60 34.21
N THR A 2 6.59 24.59 33.39
CA THR A 2 5.63 25.26 32.52
C THR A 2 5.51 24.45 31.24
N ALA A 3 4.35 23.81 31.03
CA ALA A 3 3.99 23.28 29.72
C ALA A 3 3.98 24.46 28.73
N SER A 4 4.92 24.44 27.81
CA SER A 4 5.08 25.52 26.82
C SER A 4 3.84 25.57 25.92
N ALA A 5 3.29 26.77 25.71
CA ALA A 5 2.10 27.04 24.90
C ALA A 5 2.24 26.66 23.41
N THR A 6 3.37 26.07 23.02
CA THR A 6 3.67 25.55 21.68
C THR A 6 2.95 24.24 21.32
N THR A 7 2.37 23.51 22.28
CA THR A 7 1.78 22.18 22.01
C THR A 7 0.39 22.21 21.37
N ALA A 8 -0.38 23.29 21.52
CA ALA A 8 -1.76 23.34 21.02
C ALA A 8 -1.88 23.54 19.50
N HIS A 9 -0.80 23.98 18.83
CA HIS A 9 -0.80 24.33 17.40
C HIS A 9 0.06 23.39 16.54
N ASP A 10 0.74 22.43 17.16
CA ASP A 10 1.49 21.40 16.43
C ASP A 10 0.50 20.34 15.89
N PRO A 11 0.32 20.23 14.57
CA PRO A 11 -0.62 19.27 14.00
C PRO A 11 -0.22 17.82 14.29
N ARG A 12 1.03 17.54 14.66
CA ARG A 12 1.51 16.20 15.05
C ARG A 12 0.86 15.68 16.33
N CYS A 13 0.25 16.53 17.15
CA CYS A 13 -0.49 16.11 18.35
C CYS A 13 -1.92 15.62 18.05
N ARG A 14 -2.39 15.68 16.80
CA ARG A 14 -3.75 15.28 16.42
C ARG A 14 -3.88 13.77 16.18
N ASP A 15 -5.04 13.20 16.48
CA ASP A 15 -5.30 11.76 16.26
C ASP A 15 -5.96 11.46 14.89
N ASP A 16 -6.12 12.48 14.05
CA ASP A 16 -6.76 12.35 12.75
C ASP A 16 -5.76 12.15 11.60
N GLY A 17 -6.29 12.13 10.37
CA GLY A 17 -5.53 11.97 9.14
C GLY A 17 -4.34 12.93 9.02
N LEU A 18 -4.54 14.20 9.40
CA LEU A 18 -3.48 15.20 9.32
C LEU A 18 -2.37 14.88 10.33
N GLY A 19 -2.73 14.53 11.57
CA GLY A 19 -1.75 14.33 12.63
C GLY A 19 -0.82 13.15 12.42
N TRP A 20 -1.32 12.00 11.97
CA TRP A 20 -0.43 10.86 11.72
C TRP A 20 0.45 11.09 10.48
N VAL A 21 -0.06 11.76 9.43
CA VAL A 21 0.75 12.13 8.26
C VAL A 21 1.85 13.10 8.64
N THR A 22 1.57 14.14 9.44
CA THR A 22 2.61 15.09 9.85
C THR A 22 3.62 14.45 10.80
N ARG A 23 3.21 13.53 11.70
CA ARG A 23 4.15 12.73 12.51
C ARG A 23 5.09 11.89 11.66
N ALA A 24 4.58 11.31 10.58
CA ALA A 24 5.39 10.46 9.72
C ALA A 24 6.27 11.27 8.75
N VAL A 25 5.78 12.38 8.18
CA VAL A 25 6.54 13.15 7.18
C VAL A 25 7.50 14.15 7.82
N PHE A 26 7.15 14.72 8.98
CA PHE A 26 7.91 15.74 9.70
C PHE A 26 8.27 15.27 11.12
N ALA A 27 8.88 14.08 11.19
CA ALA A 27 9.11 13.36 12.44
C ALA A 27 10.17 13.98 13.37
N ASP A 28 11.15 14.70 12.82
CA ASP A 28 12.23 15.31 13.61
C ASP A 28 11.68 16.42 14.52
N SER A 29 12.00 16.34 15.81
CA SER A 29 11.50 17.27 16.83
C SER A 29 12.08 18.68 16.69
N ARG A 30 13.19 18.84 15.96
CA ARG A 30 13.77 20.14 15.61
C ARG A 30 12.94 20.88 14.56
N VAL A 31 12.13 20.17 13.77
CA VAL A 31 11.27 20.77 12.74
C VAL A 31 10.05 21.38 13.41
N ALA A 32 9.85 22.68 13.18
CA ALA A 32 8.63 23.38 13.55
C ALA A 32 7.56 23.18 12.47
N VAL A 33 6.40 22.71 12.88
CA VAL A 33 5.24 22.50 12.02
C VAL A 33 4.06 23.26 12.63
N VAL A 34 3.58 24.30 11.94
CA VAL A 34 2.56 25.22 12.47
C VAL A 34 1.44 25.40 11.45
N VAL A 35 0.19 25.43 11.90
CA VAL A 35 -0.97 25.75 11.04
C VAL A 35 -1.39 27.20 11.26
N ASP A 36 -1.51 27.97 10.18
CA ASP A 36 -1.94 29.38 10.16
C ASP A 36 -1.21 30.28 11.18
N GLY A 37 0.08 30.02 11.38
CA GLY A 37 0.92 30.75 12.33
C GLY A 37 2.35 30.91 11.83
N ASP A 38 3.05 31.83 12.48
CA ASP A 38 4.47 32.08 12.22
C ASP A 38 5.36 31.02 12.87
N PRO A 39 6.49 30.66 12.22
CA PRO A 39 7.45 29.77 12.84
C PRO A 39 8.10 30.42 14.06
N PRO A 40 8.62 29.63 15.01
CA PRO A 40 9.33 30.16 16.17
C PRO A 40 10.58 30.96 15.74
N PRO A 41 11.02 31.95 16.55
CA PRO A 41 12.24 32.70 16.28
C PRO A 41 13.45 31.79 16.05
N GLY A 42 14.36 32.21 15.16
CA GLY A 42 15.54 31.44 14.80
C GLY A 42 15.27 30.25 13.89
N HIS A 43 14.07 30.11 13.32
CA HIS A 43 13.76 29.13 12.28
C HIS A 43 13.59 29.79 10.91
N THR A 44 14.00 29.08 9.86
CA THR A 44 13.79 29.45 8.46
C THR A 44 12.67 28.60 7.87
N VAL A 45 11.66 29.24 7.29
CA VAL A 45 10.58 28.54 6.57
C VAL A 45 11.16 27.84 5.35
N THR A 46 10.98 26.52 5.28
CA THR A 46 11.49 25.69 4.17
C THR A 46 10.37 25.27 3.23
N ALA A 47 9.16 25.07 3.75
CA ALA A 47 8.00 24.70 2.92
C ALA A 47 6.69 25.24 3.49
N ARG A 48 5.72 25.46 2.59
CA ARG A 48 4.33 25.77 2.93
C ARG A 48 3.40 24.87 2.12
N TYR A 49 2.35 24.39 2.79
CA TYR A 49 1.34 23.55 2.16
C TYR A 49 -0.07 24.10 2.43
N ALA A 50 -0.89 24.19 1.38
CA ALA A 50 -2.32 24.36 1.55
C ALA A 50 -2.93 23.03 2.05
N ILE A 51 -3.66 23.08 3.16
CA ILE A 51 -4.39 21.94 3.74
C ILE A 51 -5.79 21.90 3.13
N VAL A 52 -6.02 20.97 2.19
CA VAL A 52 -7.26 20.93 1.43
C VAL A 52 -8.17 19.77 1.87
N PRO A 53 -9.48 19.99 2.07
CA PRO A 53 -10.18 21.28 2.03
C PRO A 53 -10.14 22.05 3.35
N SER A 54 -9.82 21.38 4.47
CA SER A 54 -9.72 21.98 5.80
C SER A 54 -8.86 21.10 6.71
N VAL A 55 -8.43 21.63 7.86
CA VAL A 55 -7.66 20.88 8.88
C VAL A 55 -8.39 19.61 9.34
N SER A 56 -9.68 19.70 9.63
CA SER A 56 -10.49 18.57 10.13
C SER A 56 -10.83 17.51 9.08
N ARG A 57 -10.72 17.85 7.78
CA ARG A 57 -11.07 16.95 6.67
C ARG A 57 -9.93 16.80 5.67
N ALA A 58 -8.70 17.04 6.11
CA ALA A 58 -7.53 17.09 5.23
C ALA A 58 -7.47 15.86 4.31
N ARG A 59 -7.35 16.13 3.01
CA ARG A 59 -7.17 15.15 1.93
C ARG A 59 -5.86 15.36 1.18
N PHE A 60 -5.33 16.59 1.19
CA PHE A 60 -4.06 16.92 0.56
C PHE A 60 -3.29 17.97 1.37
N LEU A 61 -1.98 17.81 1.39
CA LEU A 61 -1.00 18.85 1.62
C LEU A 61 -0.44 19.25 0.25
N LEU A 62 -0.88 20.37 -0.29
CA LEU A 62 -0.47 20.86 -1.61
C LEU A 62 0.64 21.91 -1.47
N PRO A 63 1.81 21.73 -2.11
CA PRO A 63 2.88 22.72 -2.08
C PRO A 63 2.40 24.09 -2.57
N MET A 64 2.67 25.13 -1.78
CA MET A 64 2.40 26.52 -2.16
C MET A 64 3.61 27.14 -2.86
N GLY A 65 3.40 28.20 -3.63
CA GLY A 65 4.47 28.92 -4.33
C GLY A 65 4.92 28.27 -5.64
N SER A 66 4.30 27.15 -6.03
CA SER A 66 4.47 26.54 -7.35
C SER A 66 3.12 26.05 -7.90
N PRO A 67 2.38 26.89 -8.65
CA PRO A 67 1.12 26.54 -9.30
C PRO A 67 1.19 25.25 -10.14
N ARG A 68 2.34 25.01 -10.78
CA ARG A 68 2.59 23.83 -11.61
C ARG A 68 2.66 22.55 -10.78
N VAL A 69 3.42 22.57 -9.68
CA VAL A 69 3.55 21.42 -8.77
C VAL A 69 2.23 21.12 -8.08
N ALA A 70 1.53 22.15 -7.59
CA ALA A 70 0.22 21.99 -6.97
C ALA A 70 -0.80 21.35 -7.94
N ALA A 71 -0.82 21.82 -9.20
CA ALA A 71 -1.65 21.22 -10.24
C ALA A 71 -1.24 19.77 -10.54
N ALA A 72 0.07 19.49 -10.66
CA ALA A 72 0.58 18.15 -10.91
C ALA A 72 0.20 17.16 -9.80
N ALA A 73 0.31 17.57 -8.53
CA ALA A 73 -0.08 16.77 -7.36
C ALA A 73 -1.57 16.39 -7.36
N LEU A 74 -2.42 17.21 -7.99
CA LEU A 74 -3.86 16.99 -8.14
C LEU A 74 -4.20 16.16 -9.40
N LEU A 75 -3.44 16.33 -10.48
CA LEU A 75 -3.75 15.72 -11.77
C LEU A 75 -3.02 14.39 -12.02
N SER A 76 -1.96 14.10 -11.26
CA SER A 76 -1.21 12.84 -11.37
C SER A 76 -2.13 11.64 -11.17
N TYR A 77 -2.11 10.74 -12.15
CA TYR A 77 -2.96 9.55 -12.27
C TYR A 77 -4.45 9.79 -12.00
N ASN A 78 -4.95 10.98 -12.29
CA ASN A 78 -6.35 11.31 -12.06
C ASN A 78 -7.31 10.43 -12.90
N ALA A 79 -6.83 9.91 -14.04
CA ALA A 79 -7.54 8.95 -14.87
C ALA A 79 -7.82 7.61 -14.18
N LEU A 80 -7.05 7.24 -13.14
CA LEU A 80 -7.25 6.02 -12.34
C LEU A 80 -8.29 6.21 -11.22
N ARG A 81 -8.84 7.41 -11.06
CA ARG A 81 -9.79 7.73 -9.99
C ARG A 81 -11.24 7.55 -10.47
N PRO A 82 -12.18 7.25 -9.54
CA PRO A 82 -13.61 7.28 -9.85
C PRO A 82 -14.04 8.60 -10.47
N ALA A 83 -15.01 8.57 -11.39
CA ALA A 83 -15.36 9.72 -12.23
C ALA A 83 -15.66 11.01 -11.44
N LYS A 84 -16.39 10.91 -10.32
CA LYS A 84 -16.70 12.06 -9.45
C LYS A 84 -15.44 12.68 -8.85
N LEU A 85 -14.54 11.86 -8.32
CA LEU A 85 -13.28 12.33 -7.74
C LEU A 85 -12.35 12.88 -8.82
N ARG A 86 -12.33 12.25 -10.00
CA ARG A 86 -11.58 12.72 -11.16
C ARG A 86 -11.99 14.12 -11.57
N ALA A 87 -13.30 14.39 -11.67
CA ALA A 87 -13.83 15.71 -11.99
C ALA A 87 -13.46 16.75 -10.92
N ALA A 88 -13.66 16.43 -9.64
CA ALA A 88 -13.31 17.33 -8.54
C ALA A 88 -11.82 17.69 -8.53
N ARG A 89 -10.93 16.70 -8.70
CA ARG A 89 -9.48 16.93 -8.81
C ARG A 89 -9.09 17.69 -10.07
N ALA A 90 -9.80 17.51 -11.18
CA ALA A 90 -9.56 18.27 -12.41
C ALA A 90 -9.86 19.75 -12.21
N VAL A 91 -11.00 20.09 -11.59
CA VAL A 91 -11.38 21.47 -11.26
C VAL A 91 -10.34 22.10 -10.32
N LEU A 92 -10.00 21.41 -9.23
CA LEU A 92 -9.00 21.91 -8.29
C LEU A 92 -7.61 22.03 -8.93
N GLY A 93 -7.24 21.10 -9.82
CA GLY A 93 -5.98 21.14 -10.57
C GLY A 93 -5.90 22.32 -11.53
N MET A 94 -7.00 22.67 -12.20
CA MET A 94 -7.09 23.87 -13.02
C MET A 94 -6.99 25.15 -12.19
N ALA A 95 -7.68 25.20 -11.04
CA ALA A 95 -7.56 26.30 -10.09
C ALA A 95 -6.12 26.44 -9.56
N ALA A 96 -5.45 25.33 -9.25
CA ALA A 96 -4.05 25.33 -8.84
C ALA A 96 -3.13 25.85 -9.95
N ARG A 97 -3.37 25.47 -11.21
CA ARG A 97 -2.54 25.86 -12.36
C ARG A 97 -2.54 27.38 -12.62
N VAL A 98 -3.63 28.07 -12.26
CA VAL A 98 -3.73 29.54 -12.35
C VAL A 98 -3.38 30.25 -11.04
N GLY A 99 -2.90 29.52 -10.02
CA GLY A 99 -2.50 30.07 -8.73
C GLY A 99 -3.67 30.52 -7.85
N ALA A 100 -4.88 30.02 -8.09
CA ALA A 100 -6.03 30.34 -7.25
C ALA A 100 -5.99 29.60 -5.91
N VAL A 101 -5.36 28.42 -5.84
CA VAL A 101 -5.18 27.67 -4.58
C VAL A 101 -4.35 28.47 -3.57
N ASP A 102 -3.30 29.14 -4.02
CA ASP A 102 -2.43 29.96 -3.15
C ASP A 102 -3.13 31.21 -2.61
N ARG A 103 -4.23 31.63 -3.25
CA ARG A 103 -5.05 32.79 -2.83
C ARG A 103 -6.33 32.39 -2.11
N ALA A 104 -6.69 31.12 -2.17
CA ALA A 104 -7.88 30.62 -1.49
C ALA A 104 -7.63 30.62 0.02
N PRO A 105 -8.68 30.83 0.84
CA PRO A 105 -8.56 30.85 2.29
C PRO A 105 -8.43 29.42 2.87
N PHE A 106 -7.56 28.60 2.28
CA PHE A 106 -7.21 27.31 2.85
C PHE A 106 -6.25 27.50 4.03
N PRO A 107 -6.39 26.70 5.10
CA PRO A 107 -5.40 26.66 6.16
C PRO A 107 -4.01 26.31 5.61
N VAL A 108 -2.98 26.98 6.10
CA VAL A 108 -1.59 26.82 5.65
C VAL A 108 -0.78 26.10 6.70
N LEU A 109 -0.21 24.96 6.32
CA LEU A 109 0.82 24.27 7.08
C LEU A 109 2.18 24.89 6.74
N THR A 110 2.80 25.58 7.70
CA THR A 110 4.17 26.11 7.59
C THR A 110 5.14 25.11 8.22
N VAL A 111 6.18 24.74 7.47
CA VAL A 111 7.27 23.88 7.91
C VAL A 111 8.55 24.71 7.95
N ALA A 112 9.20 24.76 9.11
CA ALA A 112 10.40 25.55 9.33
C ALA A 112 11.47 24.77 10.08
N VAL A 113 12.72 25.04 9.74
CA VAL A 113 13.93 24.37 10.27
C VAL A 113 14.78 25.39 11.04
N PRO A 114 15.43 25.03 12.16
CA PRO A 114 16.31 25.94 12.87
C PRO A 114 17.42 26.49 11.97
N ALA A 115 17.75 27.77 12.12
CA ALA A 115 18.82 28.40 11.37
C ALA A 115 20.15 27.65 11.60
N GLY A 116 20.88 27.37 10.52
CA GLY A 116 22.15 26.64 10.56
C GLY A 116 22.03 25.11 10.55
N VAL A 117 20.82 24.55 10.58
CA VAL A 117 20.59 23.12 10.34
C VAL A 117 20.34 22.90 8.85
N ASP A 118 21.03 21.95 8.24
CA ASP A 118 20.75 21.55 6.86
C ASP A 118 19.36 20.89 6.78
N PRO A 119 18.43 21.42 5.97
CA PRO A 119 17.12 20.80 5.78
C PRO A 119 17.17 19.33 5.37
N ALA A 120 18.20 18.88 4.64
CA ALA A 120 18.35 17.47 4.26
C ALA A 120 18.64 16.54 5.45
N GLU A 121 19.04 17.06 6.61
CA GLU A 121 19.18 16.27 7.84
C GLU A 121 17.84 16.00 8.53
N VAL A 122 16.83 16.85 8.30
CA VAL A 122 15.61 16.92 9.12
C VAL A 122 14.29 16.84 8.35
N LEU A 123 14.26 17.13 7.05
CA LEU A 123 13.05 17.15 6.23
C LEU A 123 13.05 16.07 5.16
N LEU A 124 12.06 15.16 5.25
CA LEU A 124 11.96 13.98 4.39
C LEU A 124 12.16 14.24 2.89
N ALA A 125 11.50 15.29 2.39
CA ALA A 125 11.56 15.66 0.99
C ALA A 125 12.98 16.06 0.53
N GLU A 126 13.74 16.78 1.36
CA GLU A 126 15.04 17.35 1.00
C GLU A 126 16.12 16.26 0.87
N ARG A 127 16.19 15.34 1.83
CA ARG A 127 17.06 14.16 1.73
C ARG A 127 16.66 13.25 0.58
N VAL A 128 15.36 13.05 0.31
CA VAL A 128 14.95 12.28 -0.87
C VAL A 128 15.48 12.97 -2.13
N GLY A 129 15.43 14.30 -2.19
CA GLY A 129 16.08 15.06 -3.26
C GLY A 129 17.59 14.80 -3.35
N ALA A 130 18.29 14.79 -2.20
CA ALA A 130 19.72 14.47 -2.14
C ALA A 130 20.03 13.04 -2.62
N GLU A 131 19.25 12.04 -2.21
CA GLU A 131 19.37 10.64 -2.65
C GLU A 131 19.09 10.47 -4.15
N LEU A 132 18.18 11.27 -4.71
CA LEU A 132 17.90 11.30 -6.15
C LEU A 132 18.87 12.18 -6.94
N GLY A 133 19.73 12.94 -6.26
CA GLY A 133 20.65 13.90 -6.86
C GLY A 133 19.98 15.11 -7.52
N VAL A 134 18.70 15.38 -7.22
CA VAL A 134 17.92 16.48 -7.81
C VAL A 134 16.97 17.11 -6.77
N PRO A 135 16.79 18.44 -6.76
CA PRO A 135 15.77 19.06 -5.92
C PRO A 135 14.36 18.55 -6.26
N VAL A 136 13.54 18.32 -5.24
CA VAL A 136 12.16 17.86 -5.40
C VAL A 136 11.19 18.69 -4.56
N HIS A 137 10.00 18.88 -5.09
CA HIS A 137 8.85 19.35 -4.34
C HIS A 137 7.97 18.15 -3.98
N ALA A 138 7.68 17.98 -2.69
CA ALA A 138 6.84 16.89 -2.22
C ALA A 138 5.40 17.36 -2.04
N ALA A 139 4.41 16.60 -2.49
CA ALA A 139 3.01 16.77 -2.09
C ALA A 139 2.54 15.49 -1.37
N CYS A 140 1.61 15.60 -0.42
CA CYS A 140 1.14 14.43 0.32
C CYS A 140 -0.38 14.29 0.25
N GLY A 141 -0.85 13.07 0.00
CA GLY A 141 -2.25 12.72 0.18
C GLY A 141 -2.50 12.38 1.65
N VAL A 142 -3.57 12.93 2.22
CA VAL A 142 -3.97 12.68 3.60
C VAL A 142 -5.15 11.71 3.62
N ARG A 143 -4.97 10.60 4.33
CA ARG A 143 -5.99 9.58 4.54
C ARG A 143 -6.20 9.38 6.03
N PRO A 144 -7.37 8.89 6.47
CA PRO A 144 -7.52 8.41 7.85
C PRO A 144 -6.48 7.30 8.15
N PRO A 145 -6.08 7.13 9.42
CA PRO A 145 -5.28 5.99 9.83
C PRO A 145 -5.94 4.66 9.41
N ASP A 146 -5.16 3.73 8.89
CA ASP A 146 -5.53 2.34 8.58
C ASP A 146 -4.29 1.47 8.85
N PRO A 147 -4.45 0.20 9.27
CA PRO A 147 -3.31 -0.68 9.53
C PRO A 147 -2.31 -0.79 8.37
N ASN A 148 -2.77 -0.67 7.12
CA ASN A 148 -1.92 -0.76 5.92
C ASN A 148 -1.46 0.61 5.39
N HIS A 149 -1.97 1.71 5.95
CA HIS A 149 -1.66 3.03 5.41
C HIS A 149 -0.24 3.47 5.77
N LYS A 150 0.59 3.53 4.73
CA LYS A 150 1.86 4.24 4.66
C LYS A 150 1.63 5.62 4.01
N PRO A 151 2.10 6.74 4.61
CA PRO A 151 2.07 8.01 3.92
C PRO A 151 2.95 7.91 2.67
N THR A 152 2.53 8.60 1.61
CA THR A 152 3.28 8.66 0.36
C THR A 152 3.49 10.11 -0.03
N LEU A 153 4.75 10.49 -0.26
CA LEU A 153 5.10 11.76 -0.88
C LEU A 153 5.13 11.59 -2.39
N GLN A 154 4.37 12.42 -3.09
CA GLN A 154 4.49 12.59 -4.53
C GLN A 154 5.59 13.60 -4.79
N LEU A 155 6.66 13.21 -5.48
CA LEU A 155 7.83 14.03 -5.69
C LEU A 155 7.78 14.61 -7.11
N PHE A 156 8.00 15.92 -7.24
CA PHE A 156 7.97 16.63 -8.51
C PHE A 156 9.22 17.48 -8.68
N ASP A 157 9.63 17.72 -9.92
CA ASP A 157 10.55 18.82 -10.20
C ASP A 157 9.82 20.18 -10.21
N SER A 158 10.57 21.26 -10.44
CA SER A 158 10.02 22.63 -10.49
C SER A 158 9.05 22.87 -11.66
N ARG A 159 9.02 21.98 -12.66
CA ARG A 159 8.08 22.02 -13.78
C ARG A 159 6.78 21.27 -13.48
N GLY A 160 6.73 20.51 -12.38
CA GLY A 160 5.62 19.65 -12.01
C GLY A 160 5.70 18.26 -12.64
N GLU A 161 6.86 17.87 -13.20
CA GLU A 161 7.05 16.51 -13.71
C GLU A 161 7.30 15.54 -12.54
N PRO A 162 6.56 14.41 -12.44
CA PRO A 162 6.78 13.42 -11.39
C PRO A 162 8.19 12.85 -11.45
N ARG A 163 8.88 12.82 -10.29
CA ARG A 163 10.22 12.24 -10.14
C ARG A 163 10.23 10.93 -9.37
N GLY A 164 9.20 10.69 -8.56
CA GLY A 164 9.04 9.45 -7.80
C GLY A 164 7.94 9.56 -6.76
N TYR A 165 7.66 8.44 -6.11
CA TYR A 165 6.73 8.35 -4.99
C TYR A 165 7.46 7.73 -3.81
N ALA A 166 7.68 8.50 -2.74
CA ALA A 166 8.33 8.01 -1.54
C ALA A 166 7.29 7.43 -0.58
N LYS A 167 7.34 6.12 -0.35
CA LYS A 167 6.51 5.39 0.61
C LYS A 167 7.24 5.30 1.94
N ILE A 168 6.53 5.58 3.04
CA ILE A 168 7.15 5.80 4.35
C ILE A 168 6.62 4.77 5.35
N GLY A 169 7.50 3.87 5.78
CA GLY A 169 7.27 2.93 6.87
C GLY A 169 7.56 3.63 8.20
N TRP A 170 6.52 4.06 8.90
CA TRP A 170 6.63 4.90 10.09
C TRP A 170 6.45 4.12 11.41
N ASN A 171 5.88 2.92 11.35
CA ASN A 171 5.75 1.99 12.47
C ASN A 171 6.27 0.59 12.07
N ALA A 172 6.30 -0.36 13.00
CA ALA A 172 6.87 -1.68 12.72
C ALA A 172 6.18 -2.40 11.55
N ALA A 173 4.85 -2.33 11.48
CA ALA A 173 4.07 -2.95 10.40
C ALA A 173 4.41 -2.35 9.03
N THR A 174 4.31 -1.02 8.91
CA THR A 174 4.52 -0.31 7.64
C THR A 174 5.99 -0.31 7.21
N ARG A 175 6.95 -0.40 8.15
CA ARG A 175 8.36 -0.66 7.81
C ARG A 175 8.54 -2.00 7.14
N ALA A 176 7.94 -3.06 7.68
CA ALA A 176 7.98 -4.38 7.07
C ALA A 176 7.37 -4.36 5.66
N LEU A 177 6.25 -3.66 5.46
CA LEU A 177 5.62 -3.49 4.14
C LEU A 177 6.51 -2.74 3.14
N VAL A 178 7.09 -1.61 3.54
CA VAL A 178 7.96 -0.81 2.67
C VAL A 178 9.23 -1.59 2.27
N THR A 179 9.84 -2.29 3.23
CA THR A 179 11.01 -3.14 2.94
C THR A 179 10.64 -4.34 2.06
N ALA A 180 9.49 -4.97 2.30
CA ALA A 180 8.99 -6.07 1.46
C ALA A 180 8.74 -5.60 0.02
N GLU A 181 8.14 -4.42 -0.17
CA GLU A 181 7.94 -3.85 -1.50
C GLU A 181 9.26 -3.56 -2.19
N ALA A 182 10.22 -2.94 -1.50
CA ALA A 182 11.53 -2.66 -2.08
C ALA A 182 12.27 -3.95 -2.50
N ALA A 183 12.18 -5.02 -1.69
CA ALA A 183 12.70 -6.34 -2.07
C ALA A 183 11.97 -6.91 -3.29
N ALA A 184 10.64 -6.90 -3.29
CA ALA A 184 9.84 -7.39 -4.39
C ALA A 184 10.15 -6.66 -5.70
N LEU A 185 10.24 -5.32 -5.67
CA LEU A 185 10.57 -4.50 -6.84
C LEU A 185 11.95 -4.81 -7.43
N ARG A 186 12.96 -5.11 -6.60
CA ARG A 186 14.27 -5.56 -7.07
C ARG A 186 14.18 -6.90 -7.78
N GLU A 187 13.41 -7.84 -7.23
CA GLU A 187 13.22 -9.16 -7.82
C GLU A 187 12.44 -9.08 -9.15
N VAL A 188 11.33 -8.35 -9.19
CA VAL A 188 10.50 -8.24 -10.41
C VAL A 188 11.14 -7.39 -11.50
N ALA A 189 12.07 -6.49 -11.16
CA ALA A 189 12.85 -5.76 -12.16
C ALA A 189 13.66 -6.72 -13.07
N GLY A 190 14.13 -7.85 -12.53
CA GLY A 190 14.80 -8.90 -13.30
C GLY A 190 13.87 -9.69 -14.24
N LEU A 191 12.56 -9.49 -14.15
CA LEU A 191 11.55 -10.18 -14.95
C LEU A 191 11.01 -9.31 -16.09
N ALA A 192 11.46 -8.06 -16.21
CA ALA A 192 11.06 -7.17 -17.29
C ALA A 192 11.27 -7.82 -18.67
N GLY A 193 10.23 -7.80 -19.51
CA GLY A 193 10.25 -8.43 -20.84
C GLY A 193 9.96 -9.93 -20.85
N THR A 194 9.76 -10.57 -19.68
CA THR A 194 9.28 -11.96 -19.61
C THR A 194 7.87 -12.04 -20.20
N ALA A 195 7.65 -12.99 -21.11
CA ALA A 195 6.36 -13.16 -21.78
C ALA A 195 5.22 -13.33 -20.76
N GLY A 196 4.17 -12.51 -20.90
CA GLY A 196 2.97 -12.52 -20.05
C GLY A 196 3.16 -11.91 -18.66
N HIS A 197 4.39 -11.65 -18.20
CA HIS A 197 4.61 -11.00 -16.90
C HIS A 197 4.21 -9.51 -16.99
N PRO A 198 3.44 -8.97 -16.02
CA PRO A 198 3.11 -7.55 -16.04
C PRO A 198 4.39 -6.71 -15.92
N GLY A 199 4.43 -5.58 -16.62
CA GLY A 199 5.39 -4.53 -16.32
C GLY A 199 5.18 -3.98 -14.92
N THR A 200 6.21 -3.32 -14.37
CA THR A 200 6.17 -2.73 -13.03
C THR A 200 7.06 -1.49 -12.99
N THR A 201 6.86 -0.63 -11.99
CA THR A 201 7.74 0.51 -11.74
C THR A 201 9.05 0.06 -11.11
N ARG A 202 10.12 0.81 -11.34
CA ARG A 202 11.41 0.52 -10.71
C ARG A 202 11.49 1.08 -9.29
N LEU A 203 12.24 0.41 -8.43
CA LEU A 203 12.76 1.03 -7.21
C LEU A 203 13.88 2.01 -7.60
N LEU A 204 13.75 3.28 -7.18
CA LEU A 204 14.76 4.31 -7.43
C LEU A 204 15.81 4.34 -6.32
N THR A 205 15.37 4.32 -5.06
CA THR A 205 16.25 4.22 -3.89
C THR A 205 15.47 3.66 -2.69
N GLU A 206 16.19 3.08 -1.73
CA GLU A 206 15.68 2.68 -0.43
C GLU A 206 16.70 3.06 0.65
N PHE A 207 16.24 3.65 1.74
CA PHE A 207 17.09 4.02 2.86
C PHE A 207 16.32 4.11 4.17
N SER A 208 17.05 4.09 5.28
CA SER A 208 16.51 4.32 6.62
C SER A 208 16.69 5.78 7.03
N TRP A 209 15.72 6.33 7.74
CA TRP A 209 15.80 7.68 8.29
C TRP A 209 15.03 7.80 9.59
N GLY A 210 15.70 8.14 10.69
CA GLY A 210 15.01 8.52 11.92
C GLY A 210 14.11 7.39 12.45
N GLY A 211 14.54 6.14 12.25
CA GLY A 211 13.76 4.94 12.58
C GLY A 211 12.63 4.59 11.60
N GLN A 212 12.52 5.31 10.48
CA GLN A 212 11.61 5.02 9.37
C GLN A 212 12.33 4.24 8.26
N ALA A 213 11.57 3.44 7.51
CA ALA A 213 12.00 2.86 6.25
C ALA A 213 11.39 3.66 5.10
N VAL A 214 12.20 4.06 4.11
CA VAL A 214 11.74 4.85 2.97
C VAL A 214 12.12 4.15 1.68
N ALA A 215 11.13 3.88 0.83
CA ALA A 215 11.34 3.39 -0.52
C ALA A 215 10.78 4.42 -1.51
N VAL A 216 11.60 4.84 -2.47
CA VAL A 216 11.21 5.74 -3.55
C VAL A 216 11.02 4.93 -4.81
N VAL A 217 9.80 4.92 -5.34
CA VAL A 217 9.44 4.18 -6.54
C VAL A 217 9.25 5.12 -7.72
N GLU A 218 9.58 4.63 -8.91
CA GLU A 218 9.40 5.34 -10.17
C GLU A 218 7.91 5.70 -10.38
N PRO A 219 7.61 6.86 -10.99
CA PRO A 219 6.26 7.17 -11.43
C PRO A 219 5.71 6.08 -12.38
N LEU A 220 4.42 5.73 -12.23
CA LEU A 220 3.70 4.97 -13.26
C LEU A 220 3.73 5.71 -14.60
N PRO A 221 3.61 5.00 -15.74
CA PRO A 221 3.52 5.63 -17.05
C PRO A 221 2.40 6.69 -17.10
N ALA A 222 2.72 7.91 -17.56
CA ALA A 222 1.79 9.06 -17.47
C ALA A 222 0.42 8.85 -18.12
N ARG A 223 0.33 8.00 -19.16
CA ARG A 223 -0.92 7.70 -19.88
C ARG A 223 -1.54 6.36 -19.48
N ILE A 224 -1.16 5.79 -18.34
CA ILE A 224 -1.74 4.55 -17.85
C ILE A 224 -3.27 4.66 -17.72
N ARG A 225 -3.96 3.55 -17.99
CA ARG A 225 -5.41 3.41 -17.85
C ARG A 225 -5.69 2.25 -16.92
N GLY A 226 -6.54 2.44 -15.92
CA GLY A 226 -6.88 1.38 -14.97
C GLY A 226 -7.61 0.24 -15.67
N VAL A 227 -7.43 -0.97 -15.16
CA VAL A 227 -8.24 -2.11 -15.58
C VAL A 227 -9.67 -1.92 -15.03
N PRO A 228 -10.73 -2.03 -15.86
CA PRO A 228 -12.10 -1.93 -15.37
C PRO A 228 -12.42 -2.97 -14.29
N VAL A 229 -13.21 -2.58 -13.29
CA VAL A 229 -13.54 -3.42 -12.13
C VAL A 229 -14.40 -4.66 -12.47
N ASP A 230 -14.94 -4.73 -13.68
CA ASP A 230 -15.72 -5.88 -14.17
C ASP A 230 -14.93 -6.73 -15.16
N THR A 231 -13.65 -6.40 -15.40
CA THR A 231 -12.78 -7.19 -16.28
C THR A 231 -12.45 -8.52 -15.61
N GLU A 232 -12.61 -9.60 -16.38
CA GLU A 232 -12.22 -10.97 -16.03
C GLU A 232 -10.71 -11.04 -15.73
N PRO A 233 -10.26 -11.94 -14.82
CA PRO A 233 -8.86 -12.05 -14.45
C PRO A 233 -8.00 -12.52 -15.65
N ASP A 234 -6.85 -11.87 -15.84
CA ASP A 234 -5.87 -12.26 -16.84
C ASP A 234 -5.05 -13.46 -16.34
N LEU A 235 -5.56 -14.67 -16.61
CA LEU A 235 -4.97 -15.91 -16.09
C LEU A 235 -3.53 -16.15 -16.56
N ALA A 236 -3.18 -15.68 -17.75
CA ALA A 236 -1.82 -15.77 -18.27
C ALA A 236 -0.87 -14.88 -17.45
N ALA A 237 -1.30 -13.66 -17.11
CA ALA A 237 -0.53 -12.78 -16.24
C ALA A 237 -0.40 -13.34 -14.82
N LEU A 238 -1.46 -13.94 -14.27
CA LEU A 238 -1.43 -14.62 -12.96
C LEU A 238 -0.39 -15.75 -12.94
N LEU A 239 -0.38 -16.61 -13.96
CA LEU A 239 0.62 -17.67 -14.07
C LEU A 239 2.03 -17.12 -14.27
N ALA A 240 2.18 -16.05 -15.05
CA ALA A 240 3.47 -15.41 -15.29
C ALA A 240 4.05 -14.81 -14.00
N VAL A 241 3.23 -14.17 -13.16
CA VAL A 241 3.63 -13.72 -11.82
C VAL A 241 4.02 -14.91 -10.96
N ALA A 242 3.19 -15.95 -10.92
CA ALA A 242 3.44 -17.09 -10.04
C ALA A 242 4.72 -17.85 -10.39
N ARG A 243 5.03 -17.97 -11.68
CA ARG A 243 6.19 -18.72 -12.17
C ARG A 243 7.42 -17.84 -12.39
N ARG A 244 7.27 -16.53 -12.44
CA ARG A 244 8.35 -15.56 -12.70
C ARG A 244 9.21 -15.94 -13.91
N GLY A 245 8.55 -16.25 -15.02
CA GLY A 245 9.20 -16.65 -16.28
C GLY A 245 9.79 -18.06 -16.31
N ARG A 246 9.62 -18.85 -15.25
CA ARG A 246 10.05 -20.25 -15.21
C ARG A 246 8.96 -21.18 -15.76
N PRO A 247 9.32 -22.39 -16.20
CA PRO A 247 8.35 -23.45 -16.45
C PRO A 247 7.54 -23.78 -15.19
N ALA A 248 6.40 -24.46 -15.38
CA ALA A 248 5.61 -24.95 -14.26
C ALA A 248 6.45 -25.81 -13.32
N ALA A 249 6.42 -25.51 -12.02
CA ALA A 249 7.10 -26.32 -11.03
C ALA A 249 6.32 -27.62 -10.76
N ALA A 250 7.02 -28.68 -10.36
CA ALA A 250 6.37 -29.92 -9.97
C ALA A 250 5.44 -29.67 -8.76
N ALA A 251 4.23 -30.21 -8.83
CA ALA A 251 3.29 -30.14 -7.72
C ALA A 251 3.84 -30.91 -6.51
N ARG A 252 3.74 -30.33 -5.33
CA ARG A 252 4.21 -30.91 -4.06
C ARG A 252 3.08 -30.95 -3.04
N PRO A 253 3.06 -31.92 -2.12
CA PRO A 253 2.04 -31.99 -1.08
C PRO A 253 2.06 -30.73 -0.21
N LEU A 254 0.90 -30.34 0.33
CA LEU A 254 0.82 -29.30 1.35
C LEU A 254 1.64 -29.70 2.60
N ALA A 255 1.57 -30.97 2.99
CA ALA A 255 2.36 -31.51 4.09
C ALA A 255 3.86 -31.35 3.80
N GLY A 256 4.59 -30.82 4.79
CA GLY A 256 6.03 -30.55 4.66
C GLY A 256 6.38 -29.35 3.77
N SER A 257 5.41 -28.60 3.26
CA SER A 257 5.68 -27.38 2.48
C SER A 257 6.18 -26.23 3.38
N PRO A 258 7.08 -25.37 2.88
CA PRO A 258 7.46 -24.13 3.58
C PRO A 258 6.25 -23.23 3.89
N PHE A 259 5.25 -23.24 3.01
CA PHE A 259 3.98 -22.54 3.21
C PHE A 259 3.28 -22.95 4.52
N LEU A 260 3.03 -24.26 4.69
CA LEU A 260 2.32 -24.76 5.86
C LEU A 260 3.14 -24.55 7.16
N ALA A 261 4.46 -24.69 7.09
CA ALA A 261 5.35 -24.41 8.22
C ALA A 261 5.21 -22.94 8.66
N ARG A 262 5.24 -21.99 7.71
CA ARG A 262 5.03 -20.57 8.00
C ARG A 262 3.68 -20.29 8.64
N LEU A 263 2.58 -20.80 8.08
CA LEU A 263 1.25 -20.61 8.67
C LEU A 263 1.16 -21.17 10.10
N THR A 264 1.80 -22.32 10.33
CA THR A 264 1.84 -22.99 11.64
C THR A 264 2.57 -22.13 12.66
N ASP A 265 3.74 -21.59 12.31
CA ASP A 265 4.53 -20.75 13.21
C ASP A 265 3.86 -19.40 13.46
N GLU A 266 3.21 -18.80 12.45
CA GLU A 266 2.42 -17.58 12.63
C GLU A 266 1.19 -17.82 13.52
N ALA A 267 0.46 -18.91 13.33
CA ALA A 267 -0.70 -19.25 14.16
C ALA A 267 -0.32 -19.52 15.63
N ARG A 268 0.82 -20.18 15.88
CA ARG A 268 1.36 -20.36 17.24
C ARG A 268 1.67 -19.03 17.91
N ARG A 269 2.27 -18.08 17.18
CA ARG A 269 2.53 -16.73 17.71
C ARG A 269 1.23 -15.97 17.96
N ALA A 270 0.23 -16.13 17.11
CA ALA A 270 -1.08 -15.51 17.28
C ALA A 270 -1.87 -16.02 18.50
N ALA A 271 -1.49 -17.17 19.06
CA ALA A 271 -2.17 -17.76 20.21
C ALA A 271 -2.17 -16.86 21.44
N THR A 272 -1.18 -15.96 21.58
CA THR A 272 -1.14 -14.97 22.66
C THR A 272 -2.29 -13.96 22.58
N ASP A 273 -2.81 -13.69 21.38
CA ASP A 273 -3.80 -12.64 21.14
C ASP A 273 -5.22 -13.21 20.99
N VAL A 274 -5.36 -14.39 20.40
CA VAL A 274 -6.66 -14.98 20.05
C VAL A 274 -6.87 -16.42 20.56
N GLY A 275 -5.98 -16.90 21.43
CA GLY A 275 -5.95 -18.27 21.90
C GLY A 275 -5.68 -19.28 20.77
N ASP A 276 -5.96 -20.56 21.02
CA ASP A 276 -5.58 -21.64 20.11
C ASP A 276 -6.44 -21.73 18.82
N ARG A 277 -7.36 -20.80 18.60
CA ARG A 277 -8.30 -20.82 17.47
C ARG A 277 -7.59 -20.84 16.12
N ALA A 278 -6.56 -19.99 15.96
CA ALA A 278 -5.77 -19.93 14.74
C ALA A 278 -4.96 -21.21 14.53
N SER A 279 -4.32 -21.71 15.59
CA SER A 279 -3.56 -22.96 15.58
C SER A 279 -4.45 -24.16 15.20
N ALA A 280 -5.66 -24.23 15.76
CA ALA A 280 -6.65 -25.24 15.41
C ALA A 280 -7.04 -25.16 13.93
N ALA A 281 -7.34 -23.97 13.42
CA ALA A 281 -7.71 -23.79 12.01
C ALA A 281 -6.58 -24.19 11.04
N VAL A 282 -5.32 -23.87 11.35
CA VAL A 282 -4.15 -24.32 10.56
C VAL A 282 -3.95 -25.83 10.67
N ALA A 283 -4.12 -26.41 11.85
CA ALA A 283 -4.07 -27.87 12.03
C ALA A 283 -5.17 -28.57 11.23
N ASP A 284 -6.36 -27.99 11.14
CA ASP A 284 -7.48 -28.52 10.35
C ASP A 284 -7.20 -28.45 8.84
N LEU A 285 -6.62 -27.33 8.37
CA LEU A 285 -6.13 -27.20 6.99
C LEU A 285 -5.11 -28.32 6.69
N ALA A 286 -4.13 -28.52 7.57
CA ALA A 286 -3.10 -29.53 7.42
C ALA A 286 -3.71 -30.94 7.34
N ARG A 287 -4.65 -31.29 8.23
CA ARG A 287 -5.27 -32.63 8.22
C ARG A 287 -6.10 -32.89 6.96
N ARG A 288 -6.91 -31.91 6.53
CA ARG A 288 -7.81 -32.08 5.37
C ARG A 288 -7.08 -32.18 4.05
N HIS A 289 -5.98 -31.44 3.90
CA HIS A 289 -5.31 -31.27 2.61
C HIS A 289 -3.87 -31.76 2.58
N ALA A 290 -3.39 -32.50 3.59
CA ALA A 290 -2.00 -32.96 3.73
C ALA A 290 -1.39 -33.48 2.42
N ASN A 291 -2.10 -34.39 1.74
CA ASN A 291 -1.64 -35.09 0.55
C ASN A 291 -2.07 -34.43 -0.76
N VAL A 292 -2.83 -33.32 -0.70
CA VAL A 292 -3.19 -32.57 -1.91
C VAL A 292 -1.92 -31.92 -2.43
N THR A 293 -1.53 -32.28 -3.65
CA THR A 293 -0.34 -31.72 -4.31
C THR A 293 -0.71 -30.47 -5.09
N VAL A 294 0.05 -29.39 -4.92
CA VAL A 294 -0.15 -28.13 -5.65
C VAL A 294 1.20 -27.56 -6.10
N GLU A 295 1.19 -26.82 -7.20
CA GLU A 295 2.34 -25.99 -7.58
C GLU A 295 2.48 -24.86 -6.55
N PHE A 296 3.70 -24.62 -6.08
CA PHE A 296 4.02 -23.46 -5.24
C PHE A 296 4.84 -22.48 -6.06
N GLY A 297 4.43 -21.22 -6.05
CA GLY A 297 5.06 -20.14 -6.78
C GLY A 297 5.09 -18.85 -5.99
N HIS A 298 5.24 -17.75 -6.71
CA HIS A 298 5.05 -16.42 -6.17
C HIS A 298 3.61 -15.94 -6.33
N TRP A 299 3.32 -14.80 -5.74
CA TRP A 299 2.09 -14.04 -5.99
C TRP A 299 2.41 -12.55 -5.88
N HIS A 300 1.56 -11.72 -6.47
CA HIS A 300 1.57 -10.28 -6.25
C HIS A 300 1.17 -9.98 -4.80
N GLY A 301 0.21 -10.74 -4.25
CA GLY A 301 -0.24 -10.60 -2.86
C GLY A 301 -1.24 -9.48 -2.63
N ASP A 302 -1.39 -8.59 -3.61
CA ASP A 302 -2.50 -7.63 -3.72
C ASP A 302 -3.03 -7.49 -5.17
N TRP A 303 -3.27 -8.62 -5.85
CA TRP A 303 -3.72 -8.61 -7.25
C TRP A 303 -5.19 -8.20 -7.34
N VAL A 304 -5.45 -6.95 -7.77
CA VAL A 304 -6.78 -6.33 -7.79
C VAL A 304 -6.85 -5.23 -8.87
N PRO A 305 -8.03 -4.88 -9.43
CA PRO A 305 -8.13 -3.93 -10.54
C PRO A 305 -7.55 -2.54 -10.27
N TRP A 306 -7.58 -2.08 -9.01
CA TRP A 306 -7.03 -0.77 -8.64
C TRP A 306 -5.50 -0.76 -8.47
N ASN A 307 -4.86 -1.92 -8.57
CA ASN A 307 -3.40 -2.09 -8.63
C ASN A 307 -2.92 -2.51 -10.04
N LEU A 308 -3.83 -2.49 -11.02
CA LEU A 308 -3.58 -2.92 -12.38
C LEU A 308 -3.97 -1.84 -13.39
N GLY A 309 -3.17 -1.70 -14.44
CA GLY A 309 -3.44 -0.77 -15.52
C GLY A 309 -2.78 -1.20 -16.82
N ARG A 310 -3.20 -0.58 -17.92
CA ARG A 310 -2.61 -0.80 -19.23
C ARG A 310 -1.89 0.44 -19.74
N HIS A 311 -0.74 0.23 -20.37
CA HIS A 311 0.03 1.25 -21.06
C HIS A 311 0.64 0.66 -22.32
N GLY A 312 0.37 1.24 -23.49
CA GLY A 312 0.88 0.70 -24.77
C GLY A 312 0.32 -0.68 -25.14
N GLY A 313 -0.74 -1.15 -24.49
CA GLY A 313 -1.29 -2.51 -24.64
C GLY A 313 -0.86 -3.45 -23.51
N ASP A 314 0.31 -3.19 -22.92
CA ASP A 314 0.89 -4.02 -21.86
C ASP A 314 0.20 -3.82 -20.52
N LEU A 315 0.10 -4.90 -19.75
CA LEU A 315 -0.37 -4.88 -18.37
C LEU A 315 0.75 -4.39 -17.45
N ILE A 316 0.43 -3.45 -16.57
CA ILE A 316 1.31 -2.89 -15.55
C ILE A 316 0.68 -3.16 -14.18
N ALA A 317 1.46 -3.70 -13.25
CA ALA A 317 1.07 -3.97 -11.87
C ALA A 317 1.94 -3.18 -10.88
N TRP A 318 1.36 -2.73 -9.77
CA TRP A 318 2.05 -1.98 -8.71
C TRP A 318 1.52 -2.32 -7.32
N ASP A 319 2.20 -1.83 -6.28
CA ASP A 319 1.92 -2.14 -4.86
C ASP A 319 2.28 -3.59 -4.48
N TRP A 320 3.53 -3.95 -4.73
CA TRP A 320 4.08 -5.30 -4.50
C TRP A 320 4.42 -5.60 -3.02
N GLU A 321 3.91 -4.82 -2.06
CA GLU A 321 4.28 -4.90 -0.65
C GLU A 321 3.87 -6.20 0.05
N HIS A 322 2.94 -6.93 -0.57
CA HIS A 322 2.46 -8.23 -0.09
C HIS A 322 2.98 -9.40 -0.96
N SER A 323 3.86 -9.13 -1.91
CA SER A 323 4.44 -10.17 -2.75
C SER A 323 5.30 -11.13 -1.92
N GLY A 324 5.27 -12.40 -2.27
CA GLY A 324 6.06 -13.41 -1.56
C GLY A 324 6.20 -14.72 -2.33
N PRO A 325 7.18 -15.55 -1.98
CA PRO A 325 7.36 -16.89 -2.52
C PRO A 325 6.52 -17.93 -1.77
N ASP A 326 6.61 -19.17 -2.25
CA ASP A 326 6.13 -20.38 -1.59
C ASP A 326 4.65 -20.30 -1.21
N VAL A 327 3.81 -19.82 -2.14
CA VAL A 327 2.35 -19.86 -2.00
C VAL A 327 1.74 -20.77 -3.06
N PRO A 328 0.62 -21.46 -2.77
CA PRO A 328 -0.12 -22.20 -3.79
C PRO A 328 -0.47 -21.33 -5.01
N VAL A 329 -0.17 -21.83 -6.21
CA VAL A 329 -0.63 -21.18 -7.45
C VAL A 329 -2.15 -21.06 -7.44
N GLY A 330 -2.67 -19.88 -7.75
CA GLY A 330 -4.09 -19.53 -7.63
C GLY A 330 -4.40 -18.54 -6.52
N PHE A 331 -3.43 -18.21 -5.67
CA PHE A 331 -3.60 -17.21 -4.60
C PHE A 331 -4.00 -15.82 -5.12
N ASP A 332 -3.41 -15.32 -6.20
CA ASP A 332 -3.82 -14.02 -6.77
C ASP A 332 -5.23 -14.06 -7.40
N LEU A 333 -5.67 -15.22 -7.93
CA LEU A 333 -7.05 -15.40 -8.41
C LEU A 333 -8.04 -15.36 -7.24
N ALA A 334 -7.73 -16.06 -6.15
CA ALA A 334 -8.51 -16.03 -4.92
C ALA A 334 -8.55 -14.60 -4.34
N HIS A 335 -7.42 -13.91 -4.33
CA HIS A 335 -7.31 -12.56 -3.81
C HIS A 335 -8.15 -11.55 -4.58
N ASP A 336 -8.12 -11.62 -5.92
CA ASP A 336 -8.93 -10.75 -6.76
C ASP A 336 -10.43 -10.91 -6.47
N ALA A 337 -10.90 -12.17 -6.39
CA ALA A 337 -12.29 -12.49 -6.08
C ALA A 337 -12.71 -11.95 -4.70
N PHE A 338 -11.90 -12.21 -3.68
CA PHE A 338 -12.15 -11.81 -2.30
C PHE A 338 -12.19 -10.29 -2.14
N GLN A 339 -11.21 -9.58 -2.72
CA GLN A 339 -11.12 -8.13 -2.58
C GLN A 339 -12.19 -7.38 -3.36
N ARG A 340 -12.62 -7.87 -4.53
CA ARG A 340 -13.77 -7.28 -5.23
C ARG A 340 -15.06 -7.38 -4.41
N ALA A 341 -15.27 -8.51 -3.75
CA ALA A 341 -16.39 -8.69 -2.82
C ALA A 341 -16.30 -7.74 -1.62
N LEU A 342 -15.20 -7.82 -0.89
CA LEU A 342 -15.04 -7.11 0.37
C LEU A 342 -14.95 -5.59 0.19
N VAL A 343 -14.11 -5.12 -0.75
CA VAL A 343 -13.76 -3.68 -0.87
C VAL A 343 -14.65 -2.95 -1.85
N LEU A 344 -14.91 -3.51 -3.04
CA LEU A 344 -15.71 -2.79 -4.05
C LEU A 344 -17.21 -2.91 -3.79
N ARG A 345 -17.67 -4.09 -3.36
CA ARG A 345 -19.10 -4.34 -3.09
C ARG A 345 -19.48 -4.17 -1.62
N GLY A 346 -18.51 -4.07 -0.72
CA GLY A 346 -18.77 -3.93 0.72
C GLY A 346 -19.40 -5.17 1.33
N GLU A 347 -19.17 -6.35 0.73
CA GLU A 347 -19.75 -7.60 1.19
C GLU A 347 -19.06 -8.10 2.46
N PRO A 348 -19.77 -8.77 3.39
CA PRO A 348 -19.16 -9.38 4.56
C PRO A 348 -18.08 -10.43 4.20
N ALA A 349 -17.13 -10.66 5.11
CA ALA A 349 -16.05 -11.65 4.92
C ALA A 349 -16.55 -13.04 4.50
N ALA A 350 -17.71 -13.47 4.99
CA ALA A 350 -18.33 -14.74 4.60
C ALA A 350 -18.77 -14.77 3.14
N GLU A 351 -19.32 -13.68 2.60
CA GLU A 351 -19.62 -13.58 1.16
C GLU A 351 -18.32 -13.57 0.35
N ALA A 352 -17.35 -12.75 0.78
CA ALA A 352 -16.07 -12.65 0.09
C ALA A 352 -15.36 -14.02 0.00
N ALA A 353 -15.44 -14.84 1.06
CA ALA A 353 -14.98 -16.23 1.04
C ALA A 353 -15.73 -17.12 0.04
N ARG A 354 -17.07 -16.97 -0.12
CA ARG A 354 -17.83 -17.70 -1.14
C ARG A 354 -17.45 -17.27 -2.57
N GLN A 355 -17.07 -16.01 -2.77
CA GLN A 355 -16.61 -15.52 -4.06
C GLN A 355 -15.26 -16.13 -4.46
N VAL A 356 -14.37 -16.38 -3.49
CA VAL A 356 -13.14 -17.15 -3.71
C VAL A 356 -13.45 -18.53 -4.29
N ASP A 357 -14.37 -19.27 -3.66
CA ASP A 357 -14.78 -20.60 -4.14
C ASP A 357 -15.36 -20.52 -5.56
N THR A 358 -16.21 -19.53 -5.81
CA THR A 358 -16.88 -19.33 -7.11
C THR A 358 -15.89 -19.05 -8.23
N TRP A 359 -14.86 -18.24 -7.96
CA TRP A 359 -13.85 -17.90 -8.96
C TRP A 359 -12.86 -19.03 -9.20
N LEU A 360 -12.42 -19.72 -8.14
CA LEU A 360 -11.57 -20.90 -8.27
C LEU A 360 -12.30 -22.02 -9.02
N LEU A 361 -13.60 -22.18 -8.79
CA LEU A 361 -14.45 -23.08 -9.55
C LEU A 361 -14.49 -22.72 -11.04
N ARG A 362 -14.66 -21.44 -11.36
CA ARG A 362 -14.84 -20.97 -12.73
C ARG A 362 -13.54 -20.94 -13.54
N HIS A 363 -12.42 -20.59 -12.91
CA HIS A 363 -11.16 -20.31 -13.61
C HIS A 363 -10.00 -21.21 -13.20
N GLY A 364 -10.14 -21.99 -12.12
CA GLY A 364 -9.05 -22.79 -11.55
C GLY A 364 -8.51 -23.86 -12.49
N ASP A 365 -9.34 -24.45 -13.36
CA ASP A 365 -8.90 -25.48 -14.31
C ASP A 365 -7.81 -24.95 -15.26
N ALA A 366 -7.92 -23.69 -15.69
CA ALA A 366 -6.92 -23.02 -16.54
C ALA A 366 -5.60 -22.72 -15.80
N LEU A 367 -5.60 -22.79 -14.47
CA LEU A 367 -4.41 -22.73 -13.62
C LEU A 367 -3.88 -24.13 -13.24
N GLY A 368 -4.47 -25.21 -13.77
CA GLY A 368 -4.13 -26.60 -13.42
C GLY A 368 -4.69 -27.06 -12.07
N LEU A 369 -5.69 -26.36 -11.53
CA LEU A 369 -6.31 -26.66 -10.26
C LEU A 369 -7.56 -27.51 -10.47
N ASP A 370 -7.48 -28.80 -10.15
CA ASP A 370 -8.66 -29.64 -9.99
C ASP A 370 -9.46 -29.27 -8.74
N ARG A 371 -10.58 -29.95 -8.49
CA ARG A 371 -11.47 -29.64 -7.36
C ARG A 371 -10.81 -29.76 -5.99
N ALA A 372 -9.87 -30.69 -5.81
CA ALA A 372 -9.16 -30.83 -4.54
C ALA A 372 -8.20 -29.65 -4.35
N ARG A 373 -7.45 -29.28 -5.40
CA ARG A 373 -6.55 -28.12 -5.40
C ARG A 373 -7.29 -26.79 -5.24
N GLN A 374 -8.45 -26.62 -5.86
CA GLN A 374 -9.28 -25.43 -5.69
C GLN A 374 -9.70 -25.23 -4.23
N ARG A 375 -10.15 -26.30 -3.55
CA ARG A 375 -10.51 -26.25 -2.11
C ARG A 375 -9.30 -25.96 -1.22
N LEU A 376 -8.16 -26.61 -1.48
CA LEU A 376 -6.90 -26.31 -0.80
C LEU A 376 -6.55 -24.81 -0.93
N VAL A 377 -6.55 -24.27 -2.15
CA VAL A 377 -6.19 -22.88 -2.43
C VAL A 377 -7.14 -21.92 -1.70
N ALA A 378 -8.45 -22.16 -1.74
CA ALA A 378 -9.44 -21.34 -1.04
C ALA A 378 -9.17 -21.29 0.47
N ASP A 379 -9.07 -22.45 1.12
CA ASP A 379 -8.92 -22.53 2.58
C ASP A 379 -7.56 -21.97 3.03
N ALA A 380 -6.49 -22.26 2.29
CA ALA A 380 -5.15 -21.75 2.55
C ALA A 380 -5.07 -20.23 2.39
N TYR A 381 -5.72 -19.68 1.35
CA TYR A 381 -5.77 -18.24 1.09
C TYR A 381 -6.47 -17.48 2.23
N LEU A 382 -7.63 -17.97 2.69
CA LEU A 382 -8.38 -17.31 3.76
C LEU A 382 -7.58 -17.29 5.08
N LEU A 383 -6.86 -18.38 5.39
CA LEU A 383 -5.96 -18.44 6.55
C LEU A 383 -4.78 -17.46 6.41
N GLU A 384 -4.16 -17.38 5.24
CA GLU A 384 -3.10 -16.40 4.97
C GLU A 384 -3.61 -14.95 5.12
N MET A 385 -4.83 -14.63 4.66
CA MET A 385 -5.44 -13.31 4.84
C MET A 385 -5.68 -12.97 6.31
N TRP A 386 -6.16 -13.94 7.09
CA TRP A 386 -6.36 -13.73 8.52
C TRP A 386 -5.02 -13.54 9.25
N LEU A 387 -4.02 -14.39 8.99
CA LEU A 387 -2.68 -14.28 9.58
C LEU A 387 -1.94 -13.01 9.14
N ARG A 388 -2.16 -12.53 7.91
CA ARG A 388 -1.71 -11.21 7.46
C ARG A 388 -2.31 -10.08 8.32
N THR A 389 -3.61 -10.15 8.59
CA THR A 389 -4.29 -9.17 9.44
C THR A 389 -3.70 -9.19 10.86
N TRP A 390 -3.44 -10.38 11.40
CA TRP A 390 -2.77 -10.53 12.70
C TRP A 390 -1.35 -9.95 12.69
N ARG A 391 -0.53 -10.20 11.65
CA ARG A 391 0.83 -9.65 11.53
C ARG A 391 0.84 -8.13 11.65
N LEU A 392 -0.11 -7.44 11.03
CA LEU A 392 -0.26 -5.98 11.11
C LEU A 392 -0.65 -5.54 12.52
N ALA A 393 -1.62 -6.23 13.13
CA ALA A 393 -2.09 -5.92 14.48
C ALA A 393 -0.98 -6.10 15.53
N ASN A 394 -0.28 -7.25 15.48
CA ASN A 394 0.86 -7.57 16.34
C ASN A 394 2.03 -6.58 16.16
N ALA A 395 2.18 -6.01 14.96
CA ALA A 395 3.16 -4.96 14.69
C ALA A 395 2.67 -3.53 15.04
N GLY A 396 1.56 -3.42 15.77
CA GLY A 396 1.05 -2.17 16.34
C GLY A 396 0.18 -1.33 15.40
N ALA A 397 -0.21 -1.86 14.24
CA ALA A 397 -1.04 -1.13 13.27
C ALA A 397 -2.55 -1.24 13.56
N GLY A 398 -2.94 -2.12 14.49
CA GLY A 398 -4.33 -2.42 14.81
C GLY A 398 -4.94 -3.49 13.91
N TRP A 399 -6.13 -3.95 14.29
CA TRP A 399 -6.88 -4.96 13.55
C TRP A 399 -7.68 -4.34 12.41
N ASN A 400 -7.79 -5.06 11.28
CA ASN A 400 -8.77 -4.71 10.25
C ASN A 400 -10.18 -5.17 10.71
N PRO A 401 -11.12 -4.25 10.96
CA PRO A 401 -12.44 -4.60 11.49
C PRO A 401 -13.32 -5.38 10.51
N ALA A 402 -13.02 -5.34 9.20
CA ALA A 402 -13.73 -6.12 8.20
C ALA A 402 -13.31 -7.61 8.21
N LEU A 403 -12.12 -7.92 8.77
CA LEU A 403 -11.54 -9.25 8.76
C LEU A 403 -11.45 -9.88 10.15
N HIS A 404 -11.19 -9.11 11.20
CA HIS A 404 -11.10 -9.62 12.57
C HIS A 404 -12.33 -9.22 13.39
N PRO A 405 -13.01 -10.17 14.08
CA PRO A 405 -12.74 -11.63 14.10
C PRO A 405 -13.39 -12.41 12.94
N ALA A 406 -14.26 -11.76 12.15
CA ALA A 406 -15.22 -12.39 11.24
C ALA A 406 -14.64 -13.40 10.23
N LEU A 407 -13.42 -13.19 9.73
CA LEU A 407 -12.78 -14.10 8.79
C LEU A 407 -12.37 -15.42 9.46
N LEU A 408 -11.93 -15.39 10.73
CA LEU A 408 -11.62 -16.63 11.45
C LEU A 408 -12.90 -17.41 11.78
N ASP A 409 -13.98 -16.71 12.14
CA ASP A 409 -15.30 -17.32 12.34
C ASP A 409 -15.76 -17.99 11.04
N THR A 410 -15.58 -17.32 9.90
CA THR A 410 -15.89 -17.86 8.57
C THR A 410 -15.07 -19.10 8.26
N ILE A 411 -13.76 -19.09 8.52
CA ILE A 411 -12.87 -20.25 8.28
C ILE A 411 -13.32 -21.46 9.10
N GLN A 412 -13.71 -21.25 10.37
CA GLN A 412 -14.16 -22.33 11.25
C GLN A 412 -15.53 -22.88 10.81
N ALA A 413 -16.47 -22.00 10.44
CA ALA A 413 -17.81 -22.39 10.00
C ALA A 413 -17.85 -23.12 8.64
N ARG A 414 -16.83 -22.96 7.79
CA ARG A 414 -16.74 -23.63 6.47
C ARG A 414 -16.62 -25.15 6.56
N HIS A 415 -16.29 -25.69 7.74
CA HIS A 415 -15.96 -27.10 7.92
C HIS A 415 -16.68 -27.76 9.10
N THR A 416 -17.57 -27.02 9.76
CA THR A 416 -18.59 -27.53 10.69
C THR A 416 -19.86 -27.81 9.93
#